data_AF-A0AAW3WYL4-F1
#
_entry.id   AF-A0AAW3WYL4-F1
#
_cell.length_a   1.000
_cell.length_b   1.000
_cell.length_c   1.000
_cell.angle_alpha   90.00
_cell.angle_beta   90.00
_cell.angle_gamma   90.00
#
_symmetry.space_group_name_H-M   'P 1'
#
loop_
_entity.id
_entity.type
_entity.pdbx_description
1 polymer ?
#
loop_
_entity_poly.entity_id
_entity_poly.type
_entity_poly.pdbx_seq_one_letter_code
_entity_poly.pdbx_strand_id
1 'polypeptide(L)'
;MTVDAANPRINRGLSLISMAIVLAIVLIAAPIGLERYSDYMEEQTWVVTATHLSTVSQGARRYVKDNYDTLLNQVKGGGNVTVTGQTLRDKGYLPPGFSLTNNNTQTYILAVTRNPTQTDKLVAFVLTAGGQDIAFKGQRYIAQNTSGLGGYIYPANIANGAGGGWQVNLSSLGLSGQSGHLVAY
;
A
#
# COMPACT_ATOMS: atom_id res chain seq x y z
N MET A 1 -35.95 20.08 67.81
CA MET A 1 -36.35 19.24 66.66
C MET A 1 -35.11 19.04 65.80
N THR A 2 -34.49 17.87 65.85
CA THR A 2 -33.32 17.52 65.02
C THR A 2 -33.75 16.43 64.06
N VAL A 3 -33.62 16.67 62.76
CA VAL A 3 -33.98 15.72 61.70
C VAL A 3 -32.79 14.76 61.54
N ASP A 4 -32.98 13.50 61.89
CA ASP A 4 -32.02 12.43 61.58
C ASP A 4 -31.96 12.24 60.06
N ALA A 5 -30.81 12.58 59.46
CA ALA A 5 -30.53 12.27 58.07
C ALA A 5 -30.12 10.78 57.96
N ALA A 6 -31.03 9.95 57.45
CA ALA A 6 -30.74 8.55 57.19
C ALA A 6 -29.65 8.42 56.12
N ASN A 7 -28.47 7.96 56.52
CA ASN A 7 -27.36 7.70 55.61
C ASN A 7 -27.65 6.41 54.82
N PRO A 8 -27.81 6.46 53.48
CA PRO A 8 -28.15 5.27 52.71
C PRO A 8 -27.03 4.23 52.84
N ARG A 9 -27.37 3.02 53.30
CA ARG A 9 -26.41 1.92 53.42
C ARG A 9 -26.00 1.50 52.01
N ILE A 10 -24.77 1.82 51.63
CA ILE A 10 -24.19 1.37 50.36
C ILE A 10 -24.07 -0.16 50.43
N ASN A 11 -24.96 -0.86 49.72
CA ASN A 11 -24.98 -2.32 49.66
C ASN A 11 -23.74 -2.84 48.91
N ARG A 12 -22.68 -3.15 49.67
CA ARG A 12 -21.39 -3.64 49.17
C ARG A 12 -21.53 -4.91 48.32
N GLY A 13 -22.50 -5.77 48.61
CA GLY A 13 -22.80 -6.98 47.83
C GLY A 13 -23.37 -6.70 46.43
N LEU A 14 -24.22 -5.67 46.30
CA LEU A 14 -24.73 -5.22 44.99
C LEU A 14 -23.62 -4.58 44.17
N SER A 15 -22.76 -3.80 44.84
CA SER A 15 -21.57 -3.16 44.24
C SER A 15 -20.56 -4.17 43.68
N LEU A 16 -20.32 -5.29 44.37
CA LEU A 16 -19.38 -6.33 43.92
C LEU A 16 -19.90 -7.08 42.69
N ILE A 17 -21.19 -7.40 42.64
CA ILE A 17 -21.81 -8.06 41.49
C ILE A 17 -21.82 -7.11 40.28
N SER A 18 -22.18 -5.83 40.47
CA SER A 18 -22.12 -4.85 39.40
C SER A 18 -20.68 -4.64 38.88
N MET A 19 -19.68 -4.63 39.76
CA MET A 19 -18.27 -4.57 39.34
C MET A 19 -17.85 -5.81 38.54
N ALA A 20 -18.28 -7.01 38.96
CA ALA A 20 -17.98 -8.25 38.24
C ALA A 20 -18.60 -8.27 36.83
N ILE A 21 -19.83 -7.75 36.68
CA ILE A 21 -20.51 -7.63 35.38
C ILE A 21 -19.80 -6.61 34.49
N VAL A 22 -19.43 -5.44 35.03
CA VAL A 22 -18.65 -4.43 34.28
C VAL A 22 -17.31 -5.01 33.83
N LEU A 23 -16.60 -5.73 34.71
CA LEU A 23 -15.35 -6.43 34.37
C LEU A 23 -15.56 -7.47 33.27
N ALA A 24 -16.61 -8.28 33.33
CA ALA A 24 -16.92 -9.27 32.31
C ALA A 24 -17.17 -8.61 30.94
N ILE A 25 -17.93 -7.50 30.90
CA ILE A 25 -18.17 -6.74 29.68
C ILE A 25 -16.86 -6.14 29.14
N VAL A 26 -16.02 -5.57 30.00
CA VAL A 26 -14.72 -5.01 29.61
C VAL A 26 -13.80 -6.10 29.05
N LEU A 27 -13.76 -7.29 29.65
CA LEU A 27 -12.93 -8.40 29.17
C LEU A 27 -13.38 -8.93 27.81
N ILE A 28 -14.67 -8.85 27.49
CA ILE A 28 -15.19 -9.22 26.16
C ILE A 28 -14.94 -8.10 25.14
N ALA A 29 -15.11 -6.83 25.54
CA ALA A 29 -14.98 -5.68 24.64
C ALA A 29 -13.52 -5.27 24.38
N ALA A 30 -12.61 -5.50 25.32
CA ALA A 30 -11.20 -5.12 25.22
C ALA A 30 -10.47 -5.72 24.00
N PRO A 31 -10.54 -7.04 23.70
CA PRO A 31 -9.90 -7.58 22.50
C PRO A 31 -10.48 -7.00 21.22
N ILE A 32 -11.80 -6.80 21.14
CA ILE A 32 -12.48 -6.17 19.99
C ILE A 32 -12.00 -4.72 19.80
N GLY A 33 -11.88 -3.96 20.88
CA GLY A 33 -11.39 -2.58 20.85
C GLY A 33 -9.93 -2.47 20.42
N LEU A 34 -9.08 -3.40 20.86
CA LEU A 34 -7.67 -3.47 20.46
C LEU A 34 -7.49 -3.88 19.00
N GLU A 35 -8.25 -4.88 18.53
CA GLU A 35 -8.27 -5.29 17.12
C GLU A 35 -8.70 -4.13 16.20
N ARG A 36 -9.77 -3.41 16.56
CA ARG A 36 -10.24 -2.24 15.80
C ARG A 36 -9.24 -1.09 15.79
N TYR A 37 -8.51 -0.87 16.88
CA TYR A 37 -7.46 0.14 16.94
C TYR A 37 -6.26 -0.25 16.07
N SER A 38 -5.87 -1.53 16.08
CA SER A 38 -4.82 -2.07 15.22
C SER A 38 -5.17 -1.95 13.74
N ASP A 39 -6.40 -2.33 13.36
CA ASP A 39 -6.92 -2.18 12.00
C ASP A 39 -6.87 -0.72 11.53
N TYR A 40 -7.26 0.21 12.39
CA TYR A 40 -7.26 1.64 12.08
C TYR A 40 -5.85 2.19 11.84
N MET A 41 -4.87 1.79 12.67
CA MET A 41 -3.46 2.15 12.47
C MET A 41 -2.90 1.55 11.19
N GLU A 42 -3.28 0.30 10.86
CA GLU A 42 -2.85 -0.35 9.63
C GLU A 42 -3.43 0.35 8.39
N GLU A 43 -4.71 0.74 8.41
CA GLU A 43 -5.32 1.50 7.32
C GLU A 43 -4.63 2.86 7.10
N GLN A 44 -4.22 3.56 8.16
CA GLN A 44 -3.44 4.79 8.02
C GLN A 44 -2.11 4.53 7.31
N THR A 45 -1.43 3.43 7.62
CA THR A 45 -0.17 3.06 6.94
C THR A 45 -0.36 2.77 5.45
N TRP A 46 -1.52 2.22 5.08
CA TRP A 46 -1.87 1.93 3.69
C TRP A 46 -2.20 3.20 2.90
N VAL A 47 -2.89 4.17 3.50
CA VAL A 47 -3.12 5.49 2.84
C VAL A 47 -1.79 6.18 2.51
N VAL A 48 -0.84 6.16 3.45
CA VAL A 48 0.50 6.72 3.23
C VAL A 48 1.23 5.97 2.12
N THR A 49 1.15 4.62 2.11
CA THR A 49 1.76 3.80 1.07
C THR A 49 1.16 4.05 -0.31
N ALA A 50 -0.17 4.26 -0.40
CA ALA A 50 -0.84 4.64 -1.64
C ALA A 50 -0.41 6.03 -2.13
N THR A 51 -0.20 6.98 -1.21
CA THR A 51 0.32 8.31 -1.52
C THR A 51 1.75 8.24 -2.06
N HIS A 52 2.61 7.41 -1.46
CA HIS A 52 3.95 7.17 -1.98
C HIS A 52 3.91 6.56 -3.38
N LEU A 53 3.12 5.50 -3.60
CA LEU A 53 3.00 4.87 -4.91
C LEU A 53 2.50 5.87 -5.96
N SER A 54 1.48 6.66 -5.62
CA SER A 54 0.96 7.74 -6.48
C SER A 54 2.03 8.75 -6.88
N THR A 55 2.85 9.17 -5.91
CA THR A 55 3.94 10.14 -6.12
C THR A 55 5.01 9.57 -7.05
N VAL A 56 5.41 8.31 -6.82
CA VAL A 56 6.40 7.64 -7.66
C VAL A 56 5.86 7.41 -9.07
N SER A 57 4.60 6.98 -9.23
CA SER A 57 3.98 6.81 -10.54
C SER A 57 3.90 8.11 -11.33
N GLN A 58 3.60 9.23 -10.67
CA GLN A 58 3.63 10.55 -11.33
C GLN A 58 5.05 10.94 -11.76
N GLY A 59 6.04 10.76 -10.89
CA GLY A 59 7.45 11.01 -11.22
C GLY A 59 7.96 10.12 -12.35
N ALA A 60 7.62 8.83 -12.32
CA ALA A 60 7.96 7.86 -13.34
C ALA A 60 7.33 8.19 -14.70
N ARG A 61 6.07 8.62 -14.75
CA ARG A 61 5.43 9.06 -16.00
C ARG A 61 6.16 10.26 -16.62
N ARG A 62 6.58 11.23 -15.80
CA ARG A 62 7.43 12.34 -16.27
C ARG A 62 8.76 11.84 -16.79
N TYR A 63 9.44 10.94 -16.07
CA TYR A 63 10.70 10.34 -16.51
C TYR A 63 10.56 9.63 -17.87
N VAL A 64 9.54 8.79 -18.04
CA VAL A 64 9.30 8.08 -19.30
C VAL A 64 9.02 9.05 -20.43
N LYS A 65 8.22 10.11 -20.18
CA LYS A 65 7.92 11.14 -21.18
C LYS A 65 9.18 11.88 -21.61
N ASP A 66 10.01 12.32 -20.65
CA ASP A 66 11.18 13.15 -20.93
C ASP A 66 12.34 12.34 -21.55
N ASN A 67 12.35 11.01 -21.38
CA ASN A 67 13.39 10.11 -21.86
C ASN A 67 12.87 9.10 -22.90
N TYR A 68 11.74 9.39 -23.55
CA TYR A 68 10.99 8.42 -24.36
C TYR A 68 11.83 7.77 -25.47
N ASP A 69 12.48 8.58 -26.31
CA ASP A 69 13.27 8.08 -27.44
C ASP A 69 14.49 7.26 -26.98
N THR A 70 15.15 7.71 -25.91
CA THR A 70 16.25 6.97 -25.30
C THR A 70 15.79 5.60 -24.79
N LEU A 71 14.69 5.57 -24.04
CA LEU A 71 14.12 4.32 -23.51
C LEU A 71 13.68 3.39 -24.64
N LEU A 72 12.99 3.91 -25.67
CA LEU A 72 12.52 3.13 -26.82
C LEU A 72 13.67 2.48 -27.60
N ASN A 73 14.80 3.19 -27.73
CA ASN A 73 16.01 2.65 -28.32
C ASN A 73 16.67 1.58 -27.45
N GLN A 74 16.72 1.77 -26.13
CA GLN A 74 17.29 0.80 -25.19
C GLN A 74 16.52 -0.53 -25.18
N VAL A 75 15.19 -0.50 -25.28
CA VAL A 75 14.37 -1.73 -25.29
C VAL A 75 14.22 -2.35 -26.68
N LYS A 76 14.93 -1.84 -27.70
CA LYS A 76 14.76 -2.26 -29.12
C LYS A 76 15.04 -3.71 -29.42
N GLY A 77 15.95 -4.33 -28.67
CA GLY A 77 16.26 -5.75 -28.77
C GLY A 77 15.28 -6.69 -28.05
N GLY A 78 14.15 -6.19 -27.54
CA GLY A 78 13.19 -6.99 -26.76
C GLY A 78 13.54 -7.12 -25.28
N GLY A 79 14.36 -6.22 -24.74
CA GLY A 79 14.70 -6.15 -23.33
C GLY A 79 13.78 -5.21 -22.53
N ASN A 80 14.10 -5.06 -21.25
CA ASN A 80 13.50 -4.06 -20.37
C ASN A 80 14.57 -3.11 -19.82
N VAL A 81 14.13 -1.93 -19.37
CA VAL A 81 14.94 -0.97 -18.63
C VAL A 81 14.35 -0.83 -17.25
N THR A 82 15.22 -0.90 -16.24
CA THR A 82 14.85 -0.74 -14.84
C THR A 82 15.46 0.54 -14.29
N VAL A 83 14.64 1.41 -13.70
CA VAL A 83 15.06 2.67 -13.10
C VAL A 83 14.64 2.68 -11.63
N THR A 84 15.60 2.83 -10.72
CA THR A 84 15.32 2.82 -9.28
C THR A 84 14.68 4.13 -8.81
N GLY A 85 13.96 4.08 -7.69
CA GLY A 85 13.47 5.30 -7.02
C GLY A 85 14.59 6.29 -6.68
N GLN A 86 15.80 5.81 -6.38
CA GLN A 86 16.98 6.66 -6.15
C GLN A 86 17.30 7.47 -7.42
N THR A 87 17.40 6.81 -8.58
CA THR A 87 17.64 7.50 -9.86
C THR A 87 16.55 8.52 -10.18
N LEU A 88 15.27 8.19 -9.90
CA LEU A 88 14.17 9.14 -10.09
C LEU A 88 14.33 10.37 -9.18
N ARG A 89 14.77 10.20 -7.94
CA ARG A 89 15.05 11.32 -7.02
C ARG A 89 16.24 12.15 -7.45
N ASP A 90 17.36 11.52 -7.76
CA ASP A 90 18.61 12.21 -8.12
C ASP A 90 18.43 13.05 -9.38
N LYS A 91 17.58 12.59 -10.30
CA LYS A 91 17.20 13.32 -11.51
C LYS A 91 16.03 14.31 -11.31
N GLY A 92 15.55 14.50 -10.09
CA GLY A 92 14.51 15.49 -9.75
C GLY A 92 13.07 15.09 -10.06
N TYR A 93 12.80 13.83 -10.41
CA TYR A 93 11.43 13.34 -10.66
C TYR A 93 10.67 13.01 -9.38
N LEU A 94 11.36 12.85 -8.25
CA LEU A 94 10.78 12.73 -6.91
C LEU A 94 11.23 13.90 -6.03
N PRO A 95 10.42 14.31 -5.03
CA PRO A 95 10.82 15.36 -4.10
C PRO A 95 12.14 15.04 -3.37
N PRO A 96 12.97 16.06 -3.07
CA PRO A 96 14.07 15.92 -2.14
C PRO A 96 13.58 15.35 -0.81
N GLY A 97 14.32 14.38 -0.25
CA GLY A 97 13.95 13.75 1.04
C GLY A 97 12.74 12.81 1.00
N PHE A 98 12.18 12.48 -0.18
CA PHE A 98 11.17 11.43 -0.29
C PHE A 98 11.66 10.11 0.37
N SER A 99 10.79 9.20 0.80
CA SER A 99 11.25 7.88 1.26
C SER A 99 11.46 6.95 0.05
N LEU A 100 12.55 6.19 0.01
CA LEU A 100 12.76 5.20 -1.07
C LEU A 100 12.05 3.87 -0.81
N THR A 101 11.48 3.72 0.38
CA THR A 101 10.74 2.54 0.80
C THR A 101 9.38 2.91 1.37
N ASN A 102 8.45 1.97 1.29
CA ASN A 102 7.20 2.03 2.06
C ASN A 102 7.39 1.47 3.49
N ASN A 103 6.30 1.44 4.26
CA ASN A 103 6.30 0.93 5.63
C ASN A 103 6.62 -0.57 5.72
N ASN A 104 6.45 -1.32 4.63
CA ASN A 104 6.84 -2.72 4.50
C ASN A 104 8.28 -2.88 3.98
N THR A 105 9.08 -1.82 4.01
CA THR A 105 10.47 -1.75 3.52
C THR A 105 10.66 -2.13 2.05
N GLN A 106 9.57 -2.16 1.26
CA GLN A 106 9.64 -2.43 -0.17
C GLN A 106 10.11 -1.16 -0.89
N THR A 107 11.07 -1.32 -1.81
CA THR A 107 11.63 -0.24 -2.63
C THR A 107 10.79 -0.01 -3.89
N TYR A 108 10.93 1.16 -4.52
CA TYR A 108 10.23 1.47 -5.78
C TYR A 108 11.13 1.36 -7.01
N ILE A 109 10.57 0.76 -8.06
CA ILE A 109 11.24 0.50 -9.33
C ILE A 109 10.31 0.90 -10.48
N LEU A 110 10.80 1.70 -11.42
CA LEU A 110 10.17 1.90 -12.73
C LEU A 110 10.73 0.86 -13.71
N ALA A 111 9.89 -0.04 -14.18
CA ALA A 111 10.19 -0.99 -15.23
C ALA A 111 9.58 -0.52 -16.55
N VAL A 112 10.39 -0.42 -17.60
CA VAL A 112 9.99 0.03 -18.94
C VAL A 112 10.31 -1.05 -19.95
N THR A 113 9.36 -1.39 -20.80
CA THR A 113 9.48 -2.41 -21.85
C THR A 113 8.68 -1.96 -23.08
N ARG A 114 8.67 -2.77 -24.14
CA ARG A 114 7.86 -2.49 -25.33
C ARG A 114 6.45 -3.02 -25.16
N ASN A 115 5.51 -2.36 -25.81
CA ASN A 115 4.21 -2.97 -26.04
C ASN A 115 4.39 -4.17 -26.99
N PRO A 116 3.93 -5.37 -26.61
CA PRO A 116 4.13 -6.58 -27.43
C PRO A 116 3.38 -6.53 -28.76
N THR A 117 2.28 -5.75 -28.87
CA THR A 117 1.51 -5.59 -30.11
C THR A 117 1.87 -4.32 -30.88
N GLN A 118 2.38 -3.29 -30.19
CA GLN A 118 2.82 -2.02 -30.79
C GLN A 118 4.29 -1.76 -30.44
N THR A 119 5.21 -2.44 -31.14
CA THR A 119 6.64 -2.49 -30.75
C THR A 119 7.38 -1.15 -30.87
N ASP A 120 6.75 -0.15 -31.47
CA ASP A 120 7.15 1.26 -31.51
C ASP A 120 6.75 2.05 -30.25
N LYS A 121 5.97 1.45 -29.35
CA LYS A 121 5.47 2.07 -28.13
C LYS A 121 6.04 1.43 -26.88
N LEU A 122 6.27 2.27 -25.88
CA LEU A 122 6.65 1.83 -24.54
C LEU A 122 5.43 1.45 -23.71
N VAL A 123 5.66 0.50 -22.81
CA VAL A 123 4.81 0.17 -21.68
C VAL A 123 5.66 0.28 -20.43
N ALA A 124 5.12 0.88 -19.37
CA ALA A 124 5.85 1.11 -18.14
C ALA A 124 5.02 0.71 -16.93
N PHE A 125 5.71 0.26 -15.88
CA PHE A 125 5.11 -0.07 -14.59
C PHE A 125 5.98 0.53 -13.49
N VAL A 126 5.37 1.11 -12.47
CA VAL A 126 6.03 1.26 -11.18
C VAL A 126 5.70 0.03 -10.36
N LEU A 127 6.73 -0.67 -9.89
CA LEU A 127 6.65 -1.89 -9.08
C LEU A 127 7.28 -1.61 -7.71
N THR A 128 6.78 -2.27 -6.67
CA THR A 128 7.55 -2.43 -5.43
C THR A 128 8.33 -3.73 -5.43
N ALA A 129 9.50 -3.75 -4.78
CA ALA A 129 10.36 -4.93 -4.69
C ALA A 129 11.16 -4.98 -3.38
N GLY A 130 11.49 -6.20 -2.95
CA GLY A 130 12.19 -6.44 -1.68
C GLY A 130 11.31 -6.12 -0.47
N GLY A 131 11.89 -6.13 0.74
CA GLY A 131 11.12 -5.87 1.95
C GLY A 131 10.20 -7.03 2.34
N GLN A 132 9.08 -6.72 2.99
CA GLN A 132 8.10 -7.69 3.49
C GLN A 132 6.81 -7.65 2.68
N ASP A 133 6.10 -8.78 2.63
CA ASP A 133 4.82 -8.86 1.93
C ASP A 133 3.75 -7.99 2.61
N ILE A 134 2.95 -7.31 1.80
CA ILE A 134 1.75 -6.61 2.25
C ILE A 134 0.59 -7.63 2.23
N ALA A 135 -0.16 -7.72 3.33
CA ALA A 135 -1.34 -8.56 3.40
C ALA A 135 -2.32 -8.25 2.25
N PHE A 136 -3.01 -9.26 1.74
CA PHE A 136 -3.87 -9.12 0.55
C PHE A 136 -4.95 -8.04 0.69
N LYS A 137 -5.53 -7.87 1.89
CA LYS A 137 -6.45 -6.76 2.21
C LYS A 137 -5.79 -5.40 1.99
N GLY A 138 -4.58 -5.21 2.53
CA GLY A 138 -3.80 -3.99 2.38
C GLY A 138 -3.41 -3.70 0.93
N GLN A 139 -2.98 -4.71 0.19
CA GLN A 139 -2.68 -4.57 -1.25
C GLN A 139 -3.86 -3.99 -2.03
N ARG A 140 -5.07 -4.53 -1.82
CA ARG A 140 -6.28 -4.06 -2.49
C ARG A 140 -6.64 -2.63 -2.06
N TYR A 141 -6.54 -2.33 -0.77
CA TYR A 141 -6.79 -0.99 -0.24
C TYR A 141 -5.83 0.03 -0.86
N ILE A 142 -4.53 -0.27 -0.87
CA ILE A 142 -3.49 0.62 -1.43
C ILE A 142 -3.73 0.84 -2.92
N ALA A 143 -4.01 -0.21 -3.67
CA ALA A 143 -4.31 -0.11 -5.10
C ALA A 143 -5.51 0.82 -5.37
N GLN A 144 -6.59 0.68 -4.60
CA GLN A 144 -7.79 1.52 -4.74
C GLN A 144 -7.56 2.99 -4.37
N ASN A 145 -6.66 3.26 -3.43
CA ASN A 145 -6.34 4.62 -2.98
C ASN A 145 -5.15 5.24 -3.71
N THR A 146 -4.53 4.51 -4.63
CA THR A 146 -3.45 5.03 -5.47
C THR A 146 -4.04 5.80 -6.65
N SER A 147 -3.55 7.02 -6.88
CA SER A 147 -3.99 7.87 -7.99
C SER A 147 -3.60 7.26 -9.34
N GLY A 148 -4.58 7.14 -10.25
CA GLY A 148 -4.39 6.56 -11.57
C GLY A 148 -4.60 5.04 -11.56
N LEU A 149 -3.78 4.30 -12.31
CA LEU A 149 -3.94 2.86 -12.49
C LEU A 149 -3.16 2.08 -11.41
N GLY A 150 -3.52 2.31 -10.15
CA GLY A 150 -2.99 1.55 -9.01
C GLY A 150 -3.39 0.07 -9.06
N GLY A 151 -2.52 -0.78 -8.54
CA GLY A 151 -2.67 -2.22 -8.57
C GLY A 151 -1.79 -2.95 -7.56
N TYR A 152 -1.90 -4.27 -7.57
CA TYR A 152 -1.15 -5.18 -6.71
C TYR A 152 -0.78 -6.45 -7.46
N ILE A 153 0.24 -7.16 -6.97
CA ILE A 153 0.71 -8.41 -7.56
C ILE A 153 0.23 -9.57 -6.69
N TYR A 154 -0.73 -10.32 -7.23
CA TYR A 154 -1.25 -11.52 -6.58
C TYR A 154 -2.01 -12.39 -7.59
N PRO A 155 -1.59 -13.64 -7.86
CA PRO A 155 -0.34 -14.28 -7.42
C PRO A 155 0.90 -13.65 -8.09
N ALA A 156 2.09 -14.20 -7.83
CA ALA A 156 3.36 -13.71 -8.40
C ALA A 156 3.28 -13.54 -9.93
N ASN A 157 3.90 -12.46 -10.43
CA ASN A 157 3.86 -11.98 -11.82
C ASN A 157 2.49 -11.58 -12.38
N ILE A 158 1.39 -11.77 -11.65
CA ILE A 158 0.07 -11.32 -12.07
C ILE A 158 -0.22 -9.95 -11.43
N ALA A 159 -0.05 -8.90 -12.22
CA ALA A 159 -0.39 -7.54 -11.84
C ALA A 159 -1.90 -7.33 -12.05
N ASN A 160 -2.62 -6.97 -10.98
CA ASN A 160 -4.05 -6.71 -11.01
C ASN A 160 -4.31 -5.26 -10.63
N GLY A 161 -5.13 -4.58 -11.43
CA GLY A 161 -5.61 -3.23 -11.14
C GLY A 161 -6.63 -3.20 -10.01
N ALA A 162 -6.75 -2.03 -9.38
CA ALA A 162 -7.80 -1.75 -8.41
C ALA A 162 -9.19 -2.16 -8.95
N GLY A 163 -9.95 -2.90 -8.13
CA GLY A 163 -11.29 -3.37 -8.48
C GLY A 163 -11.37 -4.33 -9.69
N GLY A 164 -10.23 -4.84 -10.19
CA GLY A 164 -10.18 -5.66 -11.40
C GLY A 164 -10.22 -4.86 -12.70
N GLY A 165 -9.93 -3.55 -12.67
CA GLY A 165 -10.00 -2.69 -13.86
C GLY A 165 -9.01 -3.05 -14.97
N TRP A 166 -7.95 -3.78 -14.65
CA TRP A 166 -6.99 -4.31 -15.62
C TRP A 166 -6.22 -5.50 -15.02
N GLN A 167 -5.61 -6.30 -15.88
CA GLN A 167 -4.72 -7.38 -15.49
C GLN A 167 -3.59 -7.54 -16.51
N VAL A 168 -2.36 -7.74 -16.05
CA VAL A 168 -1.19 -7.99 -16.89
C VAL A 168 -0.36 -9.13 -16.30
N ASN A 169 0.04 -10.07 -17.14
CA ASN A 169 1.09 -11.03 -16.81
C ASN A 169 2.45 -10.37 -17.05
N LEU A 170 3.18 -10.02 -15.99
CA LEU A 170 4.46 -9.32 -16.09
C LEU A 170 5.51 -10.14 -16.85
N SER A 171 5.48 -11.47 -16.73
CA SER A 171 6.47 -12.34 -17.38
C SER A 171 6.33 -12.36 -18.89
N SER A 172 5.14 -12.13 -19.45
CA SER A 172 4.95 -12.00 -20.90
C SER A 172 5.58 -10.73 -21.47
N LEU A 173 5.92 -9.77 -20.61
CA LEU A 173 6.61 -8.52 -20.95
C LEU A 173 8.11 -8.56 -20.60
N GLY A 174 8.62 -9.72 -20.17
CA GLY A 174 9.99 -9.88 -19.67
C GLY A 174 10.22 -9.21 -18.32
N LEU A 175 9.18 -8.93 -17.56
CA LEU A 175 9.24 -8.34 -16.22
C LEU A 175 8.95 -9.41 -15.15
N SER A 176 9.28 -9.10 -13.89
CA SER A 176 8.95 -9.96 -12.75
C SER A 176 8.32 -9.15 -11.62
N GLY A 177 7.46 -9.81 -10.87
CA GLY A 177 6.79 -9.23 -9.71
C GLY A 177 6.51 -10.29 -8.65
N GLN A 178 6.71 -9.94 -7.40
CA GLN A 178 6.50 -10.83 -6.26
C GLN A 178 5.07 -10.68 -5.73
N SER A 179 4.47 -11.77 -5.26
CA SER A 179 3.21 -11.68 -4.52
C SER A 179 3.38 -10.77 -3.29
N GLY A 180 2.34 -10.08 -2.83
CA GLY A 180 2.48 -9.20 -1.65
C GLY A 180 3.02 -7.80 -1.98
N HIS A 181 3.20 -7.49 -3.26
CA HIS A 181 3.79 -6.24 -3.73
C HIS A 181 2.81 -5.41 -4.56
N LEU A 182 3.16 -4.15 -4.79
CA LEU A 182 2.31 -3.17 -5.43
C LEU A 182 2.80 -2.90 -6.85
N VAL A 183 1.87 -2.45 -7.68
CA VAL A 183 2.14 -2.04 -9.06
C VAL A 183 1.29 -0.83 -9.42
N ALA A 184 1.77 0.00 -10.33
CA ALA A 184 0.98 1.01 -11.00
C ALA A 184 1.35 1.07 -12.47
N TYR A 185 0.32 1.16 -13.32
CA TYR A 185 0.43 1.19 -14.78
C TYR A 185 0.40 2.62 -15.34
#